data_AF-A0A7X0NVE2-F1
#
_entry.id   AF-A0A7X0NVE2-F1
#
_cell.length_a   1.000
_cell.length_b   1.000
_cell.length_c   1.000
_cell.angle_alpha   90.00
_cell.angle_beta   90.00
_cell.angle_gamma   90.00
#
_symmetry.space_group_name_H-M   'P 1'
#
loop_
_entity.id
_entity.type
_entity.pdbx_description
1 polymer ?
#
loop_
_entity_poly.entity_id
_entity_poly.type
_entity_poly.pdbx_seq_one_letter_code
_entity_poly.pdbx_strand_id
1 'polypeptide(L)'
;MTDSTPTTLTTLTTLPASAAIEETIAVVEAAGAVIIEDFIDSATLDGLWEDLGPALAGQADGDGRLVGEKTRILPGLVRRSARSVTVMRQPHLLGLARHFLQRPVRAWLGEQRIEFVPTIQLGISRAIQIQPGVAPQGLHRDDTAHLRTHPGPESRVQVMVAASEFTARNGATRVIPGSHRWDDERGPRDDEAVPAEMRAGSALLWLGSTYHGAGANTSGEPRTGLSYAYDLGNLRQEENQYLSIPLDVVRGYPEDIQRLLGYEACPPMCGLYELSDPMLLLRDGQG
;
A
#
# COMPACT_ATOMS: atom_id res chain seq x y z
N MET A 1 22.26 30.12 10.51
CA MET A 1 23.24 29.14 11.06
C MET A 1 22.43 28.21 11.95
N THR A 2 22.07 27.00 11.56
CA THR A 2 22.80 25.97 10.81
C THR A 2 22.07 25.56 9.53
N ASP A 3 22.71 25.78 8.39
CA ASP A 3 22.34 25.17 7.12
C ASP A 3 22.80 23.71 7.18
N SER A 4 21.91 22.81 7.61
CA SER A 4 22.15 21.37 7.51
C SER A 4 21.68 20.96 6.12
N THR A 5 22.61 20.91 5.17
CA THR A 5 22.40 20.21 3.90
C THR A 5 21.84 18.82 4.23
N PRO A 6 20.64 18.44 3.77
CA PRO A 6 20.11 17.12 4.01
C PRO A 6 21.12 16.11 3.46
N THR A 7 21.57 15.17 4.28
CA THR A 7 22.38 14.08 3.77
C THR A 7 21.49 13.28 2.85
N THR A 8 21.75 13.32 1.55
CA THR A 8 21.00 12.54 0.57
C THR A 8 21.23 11.07 0.88
N LEU A 9 20.19 10.39 1.36
CA LEU A 9 20.26 8.95 1.60
C LEU A 9 20.47 8.26 0.26
N THR A 10 21.55 7.50 0.14
CA THR A 10 21.91 6.77 -1.08
C THR A 10 21.30 5.37 -1.11
N THR A 11 20.72 4.90 0.00
CA THR A 11 20.10 3.59 0.15
C THR A 11 18.91 3.66 1.09
N LEU A 12 17.94 2.75 0.91
CA LEU A 12 16.87 2.54 1.88
C LEU A 12 17.38 1.68 3.05
N THR A 13 16.79 1.88 4.23
CA THR A 13 17.05 1.01 5.38
C THR A 13 16.28 -0.29 5.21
N THR A 14 16.95 -1.40 5.48
CA THR A 14 16.38 -2.75 5.43
C THR A 14 16.38 -3.35 6.84
N LEU A 15 15.23 -3.87 7.27
CA LEU A 15 15.06 -4.55 8.56
C LEU A 15 14.61 -5.99 8.32
N PRO A 16 14.97 -6.96 9.19
CA PRO A 16 14.40 -8.30 9.14
C PRO A 16 12.93 -8.27 9.58
N ALA A 17 12.11 -9.22 9.12
CA ALA A 17 10.72 -9.35 9.57
C ALA A 17 10.58 -9.52 11.10
N SER A 18 11.62 -10.00 11.79
CA SER A 18 11.68 -10.13 13.24
C SER A 18 11.93 -8.82 14.00
N ALA A 19 12.24 -7.72 13.31
CA ALA A 19 12.40 -6.41 13.95
C ALA A 19 11.12 -5.98 14.68
N ALA A 20 11.28 -5.22 15.77
CA ALA A 20 10.14 -4.65 16.47
C ALA A 20 9.44 -3.59 15.60
N ILE A 21 8.12 -3.44 15.76
CA ILE A 21 7.35 -2.47 14.97
C ILE A 21 7.83 -1.03 15.22
N GLU A 22 8.31 -0.73 16.41
CA GLU A 22 8.83 0.58 16.81
C GLU A 22 10.07 0.98 16.00
N GLU A 23 10.93 0.02 15.64
CA GLU A 23 12.09 0.25 14.78
C GLU A 23 11.65 0.62 13.37
N THR A 24 10.69 -0.13 12.82
CA THR A 24 10.08 0.14 11.51
C THR A 24 9.42 1.51 11.48
N ILE A 25 8.67 1.88 12.52
CA ILE A 25 8.07 3.21 12.67
C ILE A 25 9.16 4.29 12.62
N ALA A 26 10.23 4.16 13.42
CA ALA A 26 11.29 5.16 13.47
C ALA A 26 11.98 5.36 12.10
N VAL A 27 12.21 4.27 11.37
CA VAL A 27 12.77 4.33 10.00
C VAL A 27 11.81 5.06 9.06
N VAL A 28 10.51 4.74 9.08
CA VAL A 28 9.51 5.36 8.21
C VAL A 28 9.27 6.83 8.59
N GLU A 29 9.32 7.20 9.87
CA GLU A 29 9.27 8.61 10.28
C GLU A 29 10.45 9.41 9.69
N ALA A 30 11.64 8.82 9.69
CA ALA A 30 12.85 9.45 9.16
C ALA A 30 12.89 9.49 7.62
N ALA A 31 12.49 8.42 6.94
CA ALA A 31 12.73 8.23 5.50
C ALA A 31 11.47 8.14 4.64
N GLY A 32 10.28 8.00 5.24
CA GLY A 32 9.01 7.81 4.51
C GLY A 32 8.82 6.39 3.96
N ALA A 33 9.86 5.56 4.01
CA ALA A 33 9.85 4.19 3.50
C ALA A 33 10.89 3.29 4.20
N VAL A 34 10.66 1.98 4.12
CA VAL A 34 11.52 0.92 4.69
C VAL A 34 11.38 -0.37 3.88
N ILE A 35 12.45 -1.15 3.80
CA ILE A 35 12.41 -2.52 3.26
C ILE A 35 12.35 -3.50 4.44
N ILE A 36 11.44 -4.46 4.37
CA ILE A 36 11.36 -5.58 5.31
C ILE A 36 11.74 -6.86 4.58
N GLU A 37 12.84 -7.47 5.02
CA GLU A 37 13.28 -8.77 4.55
C GLU A 37 12.43 -9.91 5.11
N ASP A 38 12.20 -10.95 4.30
CA ASP A 38 11.36 -12.10 4.65
C ASP A 38 9.98 -11.69 5.16
N PHE A 39 9.40 -10.67 4.54
CA PHE A 39 8.09 -10.10 4.89
C PHE A 39 6.97 -11.15 4.84
N ILE A 40 7.06 -12.08 3.87
CA ILE A 40 6.31 -13.34 3.83
C ILE A 40 7.26 -14.51 3.59
N ASP A 41 6.87 -15.71 4.05
CA ASP A 41 7.62 -16.92 3.78
C ASP A 41 7.44 -17.42 2.33
N SER A 42 8.32 -18.32 1.90
CA SER A 42 8.31 -18.86 0.54
C SER A 42 7.03 -19.64 0.24
N ALA A 43 6.47 -20.37 1.21
CA ALA A 43 5.23 -21.13 1.02
C ALA A 43 4.03 -20.23 0.74
N THR A 44 3.94 -19.09 1.43
CA THR A 44 2.93 -18.06 1.19
C THR A 44 3.13 -17.42 -0.18
N LEU A 45 4.37 -17.10 -0.54
CA LEU A 45 4.68 -16.51 -1.85
C LEU A 45 4.33 -17.46 -3.00
N ASP A 46 4.75 -18.72 -2.91
CA ASP A 46 4.46 -19.74 -3.92
C ASP A 46 2.95 -19.94 -4.08
N GLY A 47 2.23 -20.04 -2.96
CA GLY A 47 0.77 -20.17 -2.97
C GLY A 47 0.04 -18.94 -3.51
N LEU A 48 0.52 -17.72 -3.23
CA LEU A 48 0.00 -16.50 -3.86
C LEU A 48 0.23 -16.55 -5.38
N TRP A 49 1.36 -17.05 -5.83
CA TRP A 49 1.66 -17.15 -7.25
C TRP A 49 0.85 -18.22 -7.98
N GLU A 50 0.60 -19.36 -7.34
CA GLU A 50 -0.32 -20.39 -7.83
C GLU A 50 -1.73 -19.80 -8.08
N ASP A 51 -2.23 -18.98 -7.15
CA ASP A 51 -3.57 -18.40 -7.24
C ASP A 51 -3.65 -17.26 -8.29
N LEU A 52 -2.60 -16.43 -8.37
CA LEU A 52 -2.63 -15.15 -9.11
C LEU A 52 -1.97 -15.22 -10.49
N GLY A 53 -0.94 -16.06 -10.65
CA GLY A 53 -0.10 -16.17 -11.84
C GLY A 53 -0.89 -16.46 -13.12
N PRO A 54 -1.78 -17.48 -13.14
CA PRO A 54 -2.60 -17.76 -14.31
C PRO A 54 -3.50 -16.59 -14.73
N ALA A 55 -4.12 -15.91 -13.76
CA ALA A 55 -4.99 -14.78 -14.03
C ALA A 55 -4.22 -13.55 -14.53
N LEU A 56 -3.00 -13.33 -14.02
CA LEU A 56 -2.10 -12.29 -14.50
C LEU A 56 -1.59 -12.62 -15.90
N ALA A 57 -1.25 -13.88 -16.21
CA ALA A 57 -0.81 -14.29 -17.53
C ALA A 57 -1.84 -14.00 -18.63
N GLY A 58 -3.14 -14.04 -18.29
CA GLY A 58 -4.25 -13.70 -19.19
C GLY A 58 -4.58 -12.21 -19.32
N GLN A 59 -3.97 -11.31 -18.53
CA GLN A 59 -4.18 -9.87 -18.69
C GLN A 59 -3.40 -9.34 -19.90
N ALA A 60 -4.01 -8.42 -20.64
CA ALA A 60 -3.30 -7.64 -21.65
C ALA A 60 -2.35 -6.63 -20.97
N ASP A 61 -1.31 -6.24 -21.68
CA ASP A 61 -0.49 -5.11 -21.26
C ASP A 61 -1.29 -3.80 -21.38
N GLY A 62 -0.88 -2.78 -20.62
CA GLY A 62 -1.54 -1.47 -20.59
C GLY A 62 -1.57 -0.77 -21.95
N ASP A 63 -2.44 0.22 -22.08
CA ASP A 63 -2.62 1.01 -23.31
C ASP A 63 -1.79 2.32 -23.33
N GLY A 64 -0.94 2.53 -22.31
CA GLY A 64 -0.13 3.72 -22.14
C GLY A 64 -0.86 4.93 -21.54
N ARG A 65 -2.17 4.87 -21.32
CA ARG A 65 -2.97 6.02 -20.84
C ARG A 65 -3.09 6.06 -19.31
N LEU A 66 -3.38 4.91 -18.71
CA LEU A 66 -3.53 4.74 -17.27
C LEU A 66 -2.47 3.81 -16.67
N VAL A 67 -1.99 2.88 -17.49
CA VAL A 67 -0.97 1.88 -17.18
C VAL A 67 0.02 1.91 -18.34
N GLY A 68 1.33 1.88 -18.07
CA GLY A 68 2.35 1.92 -19.13
C GLY A 68 2.14 0.81 -20.17
N GLU A 69 2.48 1.10 -21.43
CA GLU A 69 2.16 0.25 -22.61
C GLU A 69 2.61 -1.22 -22.52
N LYS A 70 3.59 -1.51 -21.67
CA LYS A 70 4.09 -2.88 -21.39
C LYS A 70 4.10 -3.20 -19.91
N THR A 71 3.14 -2.65 -19.17
CA THR A 71 2.90 -3.00 -17.77
C THR A 71 1.58 -3.72 -17.67
N ARG A 72 1.58 -4.86 -16.97
CA ARG A 72 0.40 -5.68 -16.78
C ARG A 72 -0.09 -5.56 -15.35
N ILE A 73 -1.40 -5.36 -15.19
CA ILE A 73 -2.03 -5.15 -13.89
C ILE A 73 -3.14 -6.19 -13.70
N LEU A 74 -3.10 -6.90 -12.58
CA LEU A 74 -4.21 -7.72 -12.11
C LEU A 74 -4.81 -7.08 -10.84
N PRO A 75 -5.98 -6.43 -10.91
CA PRO A 75 -6.64 -5.82 -9.75
C PRO A 75 -7.37 -6.88 -8.90
N GLY A 76 -7.67 -6.58 -7.64
CA GLY A 76 -8.52 -7.36 -6.75
C GLY A 76 -7.86 -8.66 -6.28
N LEU A 77 -6.65 -8.58 -5.72
CA LEU A 77 -5.93 -9.78 -5.27
C LEU A 77 -6.70 -10.53 -4.17
N VAL A 78 -7.36 -9.79 -3.27
CA VAL A 78 -8.09 -10.37 -2.14
C VAL A 78 -9.30 -11.19 -2.58
N ARG A 79 -9.93 -10.91 -3.73
CA ARG A 79 -11.00 -11.78 -4.24
C ARG A 79 -10.49 -13.09 -4.85
N ARG A 80 -9.20 -13.16 -5.19
CA ARG A 80 -8.59 -14.27 -5.94
C ARG A 80 -7.78 -15.22 -5.07
N SER A 81 -7.20 -14.72 -3.99
CA SER A 81 -6.37 -15.53 -3.11
C SER A 81 -6.65 -15.19 -1.65
N ALA A 82 -7.16 -16.19 -0.92
CA ALA A 82 -7.30 -16.10 0.53
C ALA A 82 -5.94 -15.95 1.24
N ARG A 83 -4.82 -16.29 0.57
CA ARG A 83 -3.46 -16.07 1.09
C ARG A 83 -3.10 -14.58 1.17
N SER A 84 -3.86 -13.70 0.52
CA SER A 84 -3.74 -12.24 0.72
C SER A 84 -3.95 -11.83 2.18
N VAL A 85 -4.68 -12.63 2.96
CA VAL A 85 -4.86 -12.42 4.41
C VAL A 85 -3.53 -12.37 5.16
N THR A 86 -2.53 -13.16 4.76
CA THR A 86 -1.19 -13.15 5.37
C THR A 86 -0.51 -11.79 5.17
N VAL A 87 -0.62 -11.21 3.97
CA VAL A 87 -0.07 -9.88 3.66
C VAL A 87 -0.82 -8.79 4.41
N MET A 88 -2.16 -8.84 4.42
CA MET A 88 -3.02 -7.88 5.13
C MET A 88 -2.76 -7.86 6.65
N ARG A 89 -2.49 -9.03 7.25
CA ARG A 89 -2.20 -9.16 8.69
C ARG A 89 -0.74 -8.93 9.05
N GLN A 90 0.12 -8.65 8.08
CA GLN A 90 1.55 -8.59 8.33
C GLN A 90 1.86 -7.49 9.37
N PRO A 91 2.62 -7.77 10.45
CA PRO A 91 2.75 -6.87 11.60
C PRO A 91 3.32 -5.48 11.27
N HIS A 92 4.30 -5.41 10.37
CA HIS A 92 4.91 -4.16 9.90
C HIS A 92 3.92 -3.34 9.09
N LEU A 93 3.18 -3.95 8.16
CA LEU A 93 2.17 -3.23 7.39
C LEU A 93 1.03 -2.70 8.28
N LEU A 94 0.42 -3.58 9.07
CA LEU A 94 -0.71 -3.22 9.90
C LEU A 94 -0.30 -2.26 11.01
N GLY A 95 0.89 -2.45 11.60
CA GLY A 95 1.45 -1.58 12.62
C GLY A 95 1.71 -0.16 12.10
N LEU A 96 2.31 -0.02 10.91
CA LEU A 96 2.50 1.28 10.28
C LEU A 96 1.16 1.94 9.95
N ALA A 97 0.21 1.22 9.36
CA ALA A 97 -1.12 1.76 9.06
C ALA A 97 -1.82 2.28 10.33
N ARG A 98 -1.76 1.53 11.43
CA ARG A 98 -2.31 1.96 12.72
C ARG A 98 -1.62 3.20 13.27
N HIS A 99 -0.29 3.23 13.26
CA HIS A 99 0.51 4.36 13.77
C HIS A 99 0.26 5.66 12.99
N PHE A 100 0.32 5.59 11.67
CA PHE A 100 0.27 6.78 10.82
C PHE A 100 -1.15 7.24 10.48
N LEU A 101 -2.12 6.32 10.38
CA LEU A 101 -3.48 6.64 9.94
C LEU A 101 -4.46 6.76 11.11
N GLN A 102 -4.41 5.89 12.12
CA GLN A 102 -5.37 5.91 13.25
C GLN A 102 -5.02 6.94 14.33
N ARG A 103 -4.71 8.17 13.91
CA ARG A 103 -4.39 9.27 14.83
C ARG A 103 -5.65 9.90 15.39
N PRO A 104 -5.76 10.09 16.73
CA PRO A 104 -6.93 10.72 17.33
C PRO A 104 -7.11 12.16 16.85
N VAL A 105 -8.35 12.52 16.50
CA VAL A 105 -8.77 13.87 16.12
C VAL A 105 -9.86 14.34 17.07
N ARG A 106 -9.71 15.54 17.63
CA ARG A 106 -10.70 16.13 18.53
C ARG A 106 -11.62 17.08 17.78
N ALA A 107 -12.91 16.87 17.92
CA ALA A 107 -13.94 17.73 17.36
C ALA A 107 -14.98 18.10 18.43
N TRP A 108 -15.72 19.17 18.17
CA TRP A 108 -16.84 19.59 19.02
C TRP A 108 -18.14 19.02 18.48
N LEU A 109 -18.95 18.43 19.36
CA LEU A 109 -20.33 18.04 19.09
C LEU A 109 -21.22 18.70 20.14
N GLY A 110 -21.90 19.78 19.74
CA GLY A 110 -22.51 20.69 20.70
C GLY A 110 -21.47 21.31 21.63
N GLU A 111 -21.67 21.18 22.94
CA GLU A 111 -20.76 21.68 23.99
C GLU A 111 -19.70 20.64 24.43
N GLN A 112 -19.71 19.44 23.85
CA GLN A 112 -18.77 18.38 24.21
C GLN A 112 -17.60 18.33 23.23
N ARG A 113 -16.38 18.24 23.77
CA ARG A 113 -15.17 17.96 23.00
C ARG A 113 -14.93 16.45 22.99
N ILE A 114 -15.15 15.82 21.84
CA ILE A 114 -15.04 14.38 21.65
C ILE A 114 -13.76 14.07 20.86
N GLU A 115 -13.10 12.97 21.22
CA GLU A 115 -11.96 12.43 20.48
C GLU A 115 -12.43 11.27 19.60
N PHE A 116 -12.12 11.34 18.30
CA PHE A 116 -12.42 10.30 17.33
C PHE A 116 -11.13 9.69 16.83
N VAL A 117 -11.10 8.37 16.72
CA VAL A 117 -10.00 7.63 16.09
C VAL A 117 -10.56 7.04 14.79
N PRO A 118 -10.01 7.42 13.62
CA PRO A 118 -10.50 6.86 12.36
C PRO A 118 -10.13 5.37 12.26
N THR A 119 -10.93 4.60 11.53
CA THR A 119 -10.60 3.23 11.14
C THR A 119 -9.65 3.23 9.92
N ILE A 120 -9.22 2.05 9.48
CA ILE A 120 -8.45 1.86 8.24
C ILE A 120 -9.14 0.79 7.37
N GLN A 121 -8.94 0.89 6.07
CA GLN A 121 -9.53 -0.03 5.09
C GLN A 121 -8.58 -0.26 3.92
N LEU A 122 -8.71 -1.38 3.23
CA LEU A 122 -7.94 -1.72 2.05
C LEU A 122 -8.33 -0.77 0.91
N GLY A 123 -7.42 0.10 0.50
CA GLY A 123 -7.61 1.03 -0.60
C GLY A 123 -7.54 0.35 -1.97
N ILE A 124 -6.57 -0.54 -2.12
CA ILE A 124 -6.31 -1.27 -3.36
C ILE A 124 -5.53 -2.55 -3.10
N SER A 125 -5.76 -3.57 -3.93
CA SER A 125 -4.87 -4.72 -4.05
C SER A 125 -4.61 -5.06 -5.53
N ARG A 126 -3.35 -5.07 -5.98
CA ARG A 126 -3.02 -5.38 -7.38
C ARG A 126 -1.68 -6.06 -7.56
N ALA A 127 -1.58 -6.98 -8.52
CA ALA A 127 -0.30 -7.47 -9.02
C ALA A 127 0.15 -6.56 -10.17
N ILE A 128 1.43 -6.21 -10.18
CA ILE A 128 2.05 -5.34 -11.19
C ILE A 128 3.21 -6.09 -11.78
N GLN A 129 3.16 -6.35 -13.09
CA GLN A 129 4.25 -6.94 -13.84
C GLN A 129 4.79 -5.98 -14.87
N ILE A 130 6.07 -5.64 -14.73
CA ILE A 130 6.80 -4.73 -15.61
C ILE A 130 7.58 -5.56 -16.62
N GLN A 131 7.20 -5.48 -17.90
CA GLN A 131 7.87 -6.22 -18.96
C GLN A 131 9.24 -5.61 -19.31
N PRO A 132 10.11 -6.36 -20.00
CA PRO A 132 11.34 -5.83 -20.58
C PRO A 132 11.12 -4.60 -21.47
N GLY A 133 11.97 -3.58 -21.29
CA GLY A 133 11.97 -2.34 -22.07
C GLY A 133 10.98 -1.28 -21.59
N VAL A 134 10.26 -1.49 -20.48
CA VAL A 134 9.41 -0.46 -19.88
C VAL A 134 10.26 0.69 -19.35
N ALA A 135 9.90 1.91 -19.74
CA ALA A 135 10.48 3.15 -19.22
C ALA A 135 10.10 3.38 -17.74
N PRO A 136 10.90 4.13 -16.98
CA PRO A 136 10.54 4.42 -15.59
C PRO A 136 9.25 5.24 -15.52
N GLN A 137 8.45 5.01 -14.48
CA GLN A 137 7.29 5.85 -14.19
C GLN A 137 7.74 7.21 -13.67
N GLY A 138 6.97 8.26 -13.99
CA GLY A 138 7.12 9.55 -13.33
C GLY A 138 6.96 9.40 -11.82
N LEU A 139 7.78 10.11 -11.06
CA LEU A 139 7.72 10.11 -9.60
C LEU A 139 6.41 10.75 -9.13
N HIS A 140 5.71 10.07 -8.23
CA HIS A 140 4.40 10.48 -7.73
C HIS A 140 4.21 10.10 -6.26
N ARG A 141 3.17 10.69 -5.65
CA ARG A 141 2.62 10.33 -4.34
C ARG A 141 1.32 9.58 -4.55
N ASP A 142 1.11 8.47 -3.85
CA ASP A 142 -0.11 7.67 -4.01
C ASP A 142 -1.33 8.35 -3.37
N ASP A 143 -1.11 9.18 -2.34
CA ASP A 143 -2.20 9.92 -1.70
C ASP A 143 -2.74 11.10 -2.53
N THR A 144 -2.17 11.36 -3.71
CA THR A 144 -2.78 12.24 -4.73
C THR A 144 -4.21 11.78 -5.05
N ALA A 145 -4.51 10.48 -4.94
CA ALA A 145 -5.87 9.95 -5.07
C ALA A 145 -6.89 10.58 -4.09
N HIS A 146 -6.41 11.10 -2.96
CA HIS A 146 -7.21 11.73 -1.92
C HIS A 146 -7.17 13.27 -1.95
N LEU A 147 -6.46 13.86 -2.92
CA LEU A 147 -6.34 15.32 -3.12
C LEU A 147 -5.93 16.08 -1.85
N ARG A 148 -4.94 15.54 -1.12
CA ARG A 148 -4.41 16.11 0.11
C ARG A 148 -3.32 17.14 -0.20
N THR A 149 -3.17 18.10 0.68
CA THR A 149 -2.05 19.07 0.66
C THR A 149 -0.93 18.59 1.58
N HIS A 150 0.30 18.96 1.23
CA HIS A 150 1.51 18.56 1.95
C HIS A 150 2.33 19.77 2.42
N PRO A 151 2.99 19.68 3.60
CA PRO A 151 2.92 18.56 4.54
C PRO A 151 1.56 18.52 5.27
N GLY A 152 1.04 17.31 5.50
CA GLY A 152 -0.27 17.10 6.10
C GLY A 152 -0.39 15.72 6.75
N PRO A 153 -1.55 15.40 7.37
CA PRO A 153 -1.77 14.08 7.92
C PRO A 153 -1.83 13.02 6.82
N GLU A 154 -1.11 11.93 7.03
CA GLU A 154 -1.11 10.76 6.14
C GLU A 154 -2.52 10.25 5.89
N SER A 155 -2.72 9.75 4.67
CA SER A 155 -4.00 9.16 4.25
C SER A 155 -3.89 7.72 3.78
N ARG A 156 -2.65 7.26 3.54
CA ARG A 156 -2.34 5.95 2.99
C ARG A 156 -1.01 5.42 3.54
N VAL A 157 -0.95 4.12 3.79
CA VAL A 157 0.29 3.34 3.94
C VAL A 157 0.24 2.20 2.95
N GLN A 158 1.31 1.99 2.19
CA GLN A 158 1.33 1.03 1.11
C GLN A 158 2.50 0.06 1.22
N VAL A 159 2.29 -1.15 0.71
CA VAL A 159 3.31 -2.18 0.57
C VAL A 159 3.43 -2.64 -0.89
N MET A 160 4.64 -3.01 -1.26
CA MET A 160 5.00 -3.72 -2.48
C MET A 160 5.79 -4.96 -2.08
N VAL A 161 5.13 -6.12 -2.08
CA VAL A 161 5.77 -7.41 -1.87
C VAL A 161 6.46 -7.84 -3.17
N ALA A 162 7.73 -8.19 -3.09
CA ALA A 162 8.51 -8.71 -4.20
C ALA A 162 8.04 -10.14 -4.55
N ALA A 163 7.31 -10.32 -5.65
CA ALA A 163 6.96 -11.65 -6.14
C ALA A 163 8.09 -12.27 -6.98
N SER A 164 8.89 -11.43 -7.62
CA SER A 164 10.20 -11.75 -8.18
C SER A 164 11.28 -10.94 -7.46
N GLU A 165 12.55 -11.27 -7.64
CA GLU A 165 13.65 -10.39 -7.19
C GLU A 165 13.52 -8.98 -7.81
N PHE A 166 13.81 -7.95 -7.02
CA PHE A 166 13.86 -6.55 -7.46
C PHE A 166 15.31 -6.10 -7.49
N THR A 167 15.74 -5.59 -8.63
CA THR A 167 17.06 -4.98 -8.85
C THR A 167 16.89 -3.63 -9.54
N ALA A 168 17.87 -2.75 -9.44
CA ALA A 168 17.86 -1.48 -10.16
C ALA A 168 17.70 -1.71 -11.68
N ARG A 169 18.28 -2.80 -12.19
CA ARG A 169 18.24 -3.17 -13.61
C ARG A 169 16.86 -3.64 -14.09
N ASN A 170 16.16 -4.45 -13.30
CA ASN A 170 14.84 -4.97 -13.68
C ASN A 170 13.68 -4.04 -13.29
N GLY A 171 14.02 -2.82 -12.89
CA GLY A 171 13.06 -1.77 -12.62
C GLY A 171 12.46 -1.86 -11.23
N ALA A 172 13.24 -2.18 -10.20
CA ALA A 172 12.84 -2.01 -8.80
C ALA A 172 12.11 -0.67 -8.57
N THR A 173 11.14 -0.66 -7.66
CA THR A 173 10.48 0.60 -7.26
C THR A 173 11.53 1.57 -6.73
N ARG A 174 11.50 2.81 -7.20
CA ARG A 174 12.41 3.88 -6.80
C ARG A 174 11.69 4.78 -5.80
N VAL A 175 12.38 5.21 -4.77
CA VAL A 175 11.81 6.05 -3.68
C VAL A 175 12.74 7.22 -3.44
N ILE A 176 12.20 8.41 -3.17
CA ILE A 176 12.99 9.52 -2.63
C ILE A 176 12.86 9.53 -1.11
N PRO A 177 13.90 9.12 -0.35
CA PRO A 177 13.83 9.10 1.10
C PRO A 177 13.64 10.51 1.69
N GLY A 178 12.70 10.64 2.64
CA GLY A 178 12.40 11.90 3.32
C GLY A 178 11.46 12.83 2.56
N SER A 179 11.01 12.44 1.38
CA SER A 179 10.14 13.25 0.52
C SER A 179 8.69 13.36 0.99
N HIS A 180 8.27 12.51 1.92
CA HIS A 180 6.99 12.60 2.64
C HIS A 180 6.80 13.92 3.41
N ARG A 181 7.92 14.60 3.73
CA ARG A 181 7.90 15.90 4.43
C ARG A 181 7.92 17.11 3.51
N TRP A 182 8.08 16.93 2.21
CA TRP A 182 8.15 18.05 1.27
C TRP A 182 6.78 18.67 1.07
N ASP A 183 6.75 19.99 0.83
CA ASP A 183 5.54 20.68 0.41
C ASP A 183 5.12 20.29 -1.02
N ASP A 184 4.05 20.91 -1.52
CA ASP A 184 3.52 20.67 -2.88
C ASP A 184 4.19 21.54 -3.96
N GLU A 185 5.00 22.53 -3.58
CA GLU A 185 5.67 23.43 -4.54
C GLU A 185 6.97 22.82 -5.07
N ARG A 186 7.57 21.92 -4.29
CA ARG A 186 8.80 21.24 -4.67
C ARG A 186 8.53 20.00 -5.54
N GLY A 187 8.92 20.08 -6.82
CA GLY A 187 8.95 18.93 -7.72
C GLY A 187 10.06 17.90 -7.40
N PRO A 188 9.81 16.58 -7.58
CA PRO A 188 10.82 15.54 -7.44
C PRO A 188 11.77 15.47 -8.63
N ARG A 189 13.01 15.03 -8.41
CA ARG A 189 13.96 14.72 -9.50
C ARG A 189 14.37 13.25 -9.46
N ASP A 190 14.55 12.65 -10.63
CA ASP A 190 14.92 11.23 -10.76
C ASP A 190 16.27 10.90 -10.09
N ASP A 191 17.21 11.85 -10.01
CA ASP A 191 18.54 11.66 -9.40
C ASP A 191 18.50 11.59 -7.86
N GLU A 192 17.37 11.91 -7.26
CA GLU A 192 17.14 11.82 -5.81
C GLU A 192 16.50 10.48 -5.40
N ALA A 193 16.05 9.69 -6.37
CA ALA A 193 15.35 8.44 -6.12
C ALA A 193 16.33 7.26 -6.06
N VAL A 194 16.21 6.44 -5.03
CA VAL A 194 17.01 5.24 -4.81
C VAL A 194 16.18 3.98 -5.10
N PRO A 195 16.74 2.94 -5.73
CA PRO A 195 16.01 1.70 -6.00
C PRO A 195 15.83 0.88 -4.71
N ALA A 196 14.64 0.32 -4.52
CA ALA A 196 14.34 -0.66 -3.48
C ALA A 196 14.70 -2.08 -3.96
N GLU A 197 16.00 -2.39 -3.96
CA GLU A 197 16.49 -3.71 -4.33
C GLU A 197 16.25 -4.71 -3.18
N MET A 198 15.62 -5.84 -3.49
CA MET A 198 15.22 -6.82 -2.48
C MET A 198 14.93 -8.19 -3.11
N ARG A 199 15.18 -9.26 -2.35
CA ARG A 199 14.85 -10.64 -2.76
C ARG A 199 13.33 -10.86 -2.81
N ALA A 200 12.90 -11.86 -3.57
CA ALA A 200 11.51 -12.31 -3.54
C ALA A 200 11.08 -12.67 -2.10
N GLY A 201 9.83 -12.35 -1.74
CA GLY A 201 9.28 -12.50 -0.39
C GLY A 201 9.56 -11.33 0.56
N SER A 202 10.51 -10.44 0.22
CA SER A 202 10.69 -9.16 0.93
C SER A 202 9.66 -8.13 0.47
N ALA A 203 9.52 -7.03 1.22
CA ALA A 203 8.60 -5.98 0.85
C ALA A 203 9.12 -4.57 1.12
N LEU A 204 8.80 -3.64 0.24
CA LEU A 204 8.94 -2.21 0.45
C LEU A 204 7.64 -1.68 1.07
N LEU A 205 7.73 -0.92 2.17
CA LEU A 205 6.61 -0.20 2.76
C LEU A 205 6.87 1.30 2.71
N TRP A 206 5.86 2.11 2.40
CA TRP A 206 5.98 3.57 2.33
C TRP A 206 4.69 4.30 2.71
N LEU A 207 4.83 5.58 3.09
CA LEU A 207 3.72 6.50 3.32
C LEU A 207 3.19 7.04 1.98
N GLY A 208 1.88 7.27 1.87
CA GLY A 208 1.24 7.77 0.66
C GLY A 208 1.82 9.08 0.12
N SER A 209 2.34 9.92 1.03
CA SER A 209 2.99 11.20 0.73
C SER A 209 4.45 11.06 0.24
N THR A 210 5.00 9.85 0.19
CA THR A 210 6.39 9.61 -0.25
C THR A 210 6.47 9.56 -1.78
N TYR A 211 7.33 10.38 -2.38
CA TYR A 211 7.60 10.31 -3.81
C TYR A 211 8.29 9.01 -4.18
N HIS A 212 7.69 8.28 -5.11
CA HIS A 212 8.19 7.02 -5.60
C HIS A 212 7.72 6.78 -7.05
N GLY A 213 8.21 5.70 -7.67
CA GLY A 213 7.73 5.26 -8.97
C GLY A 213 8.49 4.03 -9.46
N ALA A 214 7.88 3.24 -10.32
CA ALA A 214 8.57 2.09 -10.90
C ALA A 214 9.84 2.50 -11.68
N GLY A 215 10.92 1.75 -11.51
CA GLY A 215 12.13 1.91 -12.30
C GLY A 215 12.00 1.37 -13.72
N ALA A 216 13.00 1.67 -14.55
CA ALA A 216 13.08 1.15 -15.91
C ALA A 216 13.44 -0.34 -15.87
N ASN A 217 12.72 -1.19 -16.62
CA ASN A 217 13.12 -2.58 -16.78
C ASN A 217 14.03 -2.71 -18.02
N THR A 218 15.34 -2.74 -17.78
CA THR A 218 16.39 -2.94 -18.81
C THR A 218 16.95 -4.37 -18.79
N SER A 219 16.28 -5.28 -18.08
CA SER A 219 16.59 -6.70 -18.05
C SER A 219 15.90 -7.45 -19.20
N GLY A 220 16.16 -8.75 -19.31
CA GLY A 220 15.51 -9.63 -20.28
C GLY A 220 14.21 -10.26 -19.77
N GLU A 221 13.86 -10.08 -18.50
CA GLU A 221 12.76 -10.80 -17.83
C GLU A 221 11.76 -9.83 -17.18
N PRO A 222 10.49 -10.23 -17.03
CA PRO A 222 9.50 -9.43 -16.32
C PRO A 222 9.78 -9.35 -14.81
N ARG A 223 9.49 -8.20 -14.22
CA ARG A 223 9.55 -7.97 -12.76
C ARG A 223 8.13 -7.91 -12.20
N THR A 224 7.79 -8.73 -11.22
CA THR A 224 6.43 -8.81 -10.66
C THR A 224 6.41 -8.45 -9.17
N GLY A 225 5.51 -7.55 -8.78
CA GLY A 225 5.24 -7.21 -7.39
C GLY A 225 3.75 -7.25 -7.06
N LEU A 226 3.43 -7.50 -5.78
CA LEU A 226 2.07 -7.47 -5.25
C LEU A 226 1.91 -6.25 -4.36
N SER A 227 1.00 -5.35 -4.72
CA SER A 227 0.75 -4.13 -3.97
C SER A 227 -0.55 -4.19 -3.20
N TYR A 228 -0.51 -3.74 -1.95
CA TYR A 228 -1.65 -3.56 -1.06
C TYR A 228 -1.51 -2.20 -0.38
N ALA A 229 -2.60 -1.45 -0.25
CA ALA A 229 -2.59 -0.18 0.48
C ALA A 229 -3.69 -0.14 1.53
N TYR A 230 -3.37 0.38 2.71
CA TYR A 230 -4.36 0.80 3.69
C TYR A 230 -4.58 2.29 3.59
N ASP A 231 -5.85 2.67 3.46
CA ASP A 231 -6.33 4.05 3.47
C ASP A 231 -7.10 4.32 4.77
N LEU A 232 -7.24 5.59 5.12
CA LEU A 232 -8.17 6.00 6.18
C LEU A 232 -9.60 5.53 5.85
N GLY A 233 -10.31 5.03 6.87
CA GLY A 233 -11.67 4.49 6.76
C GLY A 233 -12.73 5.51 6.33
N ASN A 234 -12.42 6.81 6.40
CA ASN A 234 -13.30 7.88 5.96
C ASN A 234 -12.97 8.43 4.55
N LEU A 235 -12.05 7.80 3.82
CA LEU A 235 -11.69 8.16 2.45
C LEU A 235 -12.24 7.15 1.45
N ARG A 236 -12.40 7.57 0.20
CA ARG A 236 -12.87 6.69 -0.87
C ARG A 236 -11.70 5.84 -1.38
N GLN A 237 -11.89 4.53 -1.40
CA GLN A 237 -10.93 3.55 -1.92
C GLN A 237 -10.67 3.75 -3.43
N GLU A 238 -9.42 3.57 -3.86
CA GLU A 238 -9.04 3.57 -5.29
C GLU A 238 -9.69 2.38 -6.02
N GLU A 239 -9.70 1.21 -5.38
CA GLU A 239 -10.45 0.03 -5.81
C GLU A 239 -11.70 -0.12 -4.94
N ASN A 240 -12.88 -0.07 -5.55
CA ASN A 240 -14.14 -0.25 -4.84
C ASN A 240 -14.29 -1.72 -4.38
N GLN A 241 -13.99 -1.99 -3.10
CA GLN A 241 -13.99 -3.35 -2.55
C GLN A 241 -15.40 -3.94 -2.49
N TYR A 242 -16.42 -3.11 -2.23
CA TYR A 242 -17.82 -3.52 -2.19
C TYR A 242 -18.37 -4.02 -3.54
N LEU A 243 -17.78 -3.60 -4.65
CA LEU A 243 -18.13 -4.07 -6.00
C LEU A 243 -17.16 -5.12 -6.53
N SER A 244 -15.90 -5.06 -6.11
CA SER A 244 -14.86 -5.91 -6.68
C SER A 244 -14.80 -7.30 -6.04
N ILE A 245 -15.26 -7.46 -4.80
CA ILE A 245 -15.28 -8.72 -4.05
C ILE A 245 -16.73 -9.19 -3.86
N PRO A 246 -17.11 -10.38 -4.36
CA PRO A 246 -18.44 -10.95 -4.11
C PRO A 246 -18.73 -11.11 -2.61
N LEU A 247 -19.98 -10.84 -2.20
CA LEU A 247 -20.37 -10.81 -0.78
C LEU A 247 -20.19 -12.17 -0.08
N ASP A 248 -20.38 -13.28 -0.77
CA ASP A 248 -20.13 -14.64 -0.28
C ASP A 248 -18.64 -14.88 0.00
N VAL A 249 -17.75 -14.34 -0.83
CA VAL A 249 -16.31 -14.35 -0.59
C VAL A 249 -15.96 -13.52 0.64
N VAL A 250 -16.54 -12.31 0.79
CA VAL A 250 -16.36 -11.48 1.99
C VAL A 250 -16.80 -12.23 3.26
N ARG A 251 -17.97 -12.87 3.23
CA ARG A 251 -18.49 -13.67 4.36
C ARG A 251 -17.58 -14.83 4.75
N GLY A 252 -16.83 -15.39 3.79
CA GLY A 252 -15.84 -16.44 4.04
C GLY A 252 -14.59 -15.97 4.79
N TYR A 253 -14.33 -14.66 4.83
CA TYR A 253 -13.18 -14.11 5.54
C TYR A 253 -13.41 -13.96 7.05
N PRO A 254 -12.35 -14.03 7.87
CA PRO A 254 -12.41 -13.65 9.28
C PRO A 254 -12.89 -12.21 9.49
N GLU A 255 -13.55 -11.92 10.63
CA GLU A 255 -14.15 -10.59 10.91
C GLU A 255 -13.13 -9.44 10.79
N ASP A 256 -11.88 -9.61 11.26
CA ASP A 256 -10.85 -8.57 11.13
C ASP A 256 -10.53 -8.24 9.67
N ILE A 257 -10.59 -9.23 8.77
CA ILE A 257 -10.40 -9.02 7.34
C ILE A 257 -11.65 -8.38 6.71
N GLN A 258 -12.85 -8.80 7.11
CA GLN A 258 -14.10 -8.17 6.66
C GLN A 258 -14.10 -6.66 6.97
N ARG A 259 -13.69 -6.29 8.19
CA ARG A 259 -13.53 -4.89 8.61
C ARG A 259 -12.52 -4.15 7.74
N LEU A 260 -11.33 -4.74 7.54
CA LEU A 260 -10.31 -4.19 6.65
C LEU A 260 -10.75 -4.10 5.18
N LEU A 261 -11.75 -4.87 4.73
CA LEU A 261 -12.33 -4.75 3.39
C LEU A 261 -13.36 -3.61 3.27
N GLY A 262 -13.56 -2.82 4.34
CA GLY A 262 -14.48 -1.68 4.37
C GLY A 262 -15.83 -1.99 5.01
N TYR A 263 -16.03 -3.19 5.57
CA TYR A 263 -17.25 -3.51 6.33
C TYR A 263 -17.13 -3.08 7.79
N GLU A 264 -16.60 -1.87 8.02
CA GLU A 264 -16.48 -1.25 9.33
C GLU A 264 -16.84 0.22 9.19
N ALA A 265 -17.74 0.70 10.05
CA ALA A 265 -18.05 2.13 10.10
C ALA A 265 -16.87 2.92 10.68
N CYS A 266 -16.48 4.00 9.99
CA CYS A 266 -15.45 4.91 10.48
C CYS A 266 -16.09 6.06 11.27
N PRO A 267 -15.74 6.27 12.56
CA PRO A 267 -16.26 7.38 13.35
C PRO A 267 -15.96 8.75 12.70
N PRO A 268 -16.84 9.74 12.85
CA PRO A 268 -18.09 9.67 13.61
C PRO A 268 -19.25 9.00 12.85
N MET A 269 -19.32 9.07 11.52
CA MET A 269 -20.52 8.66 10.76
C MET A 269 -20.23 8.19 9.31
N CYS A 270 -18.98 7.84 8.99
CA CYS A 270 -18.62 7.46 7.62
C CYS A 270 -18.77 5.94 7.41
N GLY A 271 -19.24 5.53 6.22
CA GLY A 271 -19.34 4.12 5.85
C GLY A 271 -20.48 3.33 6.54
N LEU A 272 -21.54 4.00 7.00
CA LEU A 272 -22.68 3.33 7.64
C LEU A 272 -23.55 2.56 6.61
N TYR A 273 -24.10 1.42 7.04
CA TYR A 273 -25.15 0.65 6.35
C TYR A 273 -26.46 0.80 7.11
N GLU A 274 -27.46 1.47 6.52
CA GLU A 274 -28.75 1.76 7.17
C GLU A 274 -28.60 2.35 8.58
N LEU A 275 -27.72 3.36 8.72
CA LEU A 275 -27.34 4.01 9.98
C LEU A 275 -26.65 3.10 11.03
N SER A 276 -26.19 1.92 10.61
CA SER A 276 -25.52 0.93 11.46
C SER A 276 -24.17 0.50 10.89
N ASP A 277 -23.43 -0.33 11.63
CA ASP A 277 -22.18 -0.95 11.16
C ASP A 277 -22.47 -1.94 10.00
N PRO A 278 -21.79 -1.82 8.83
CA PRO A 278 -21.94 -2.75 7.70
C PRO A 278 -21.74 -4.23 8.03
N MET A 279 -21.09 -4.56 9.15
CA MET A 279 -21.01 -5.94 9.65
C MET A 279 -22.38 -6.63 9.79
N LEU A 280 -23.47 -5.89 9.99
CA LEU A 280 -24.83 -6.45 10.03
C LEU A 280 -25.18 -7.21 8.74
N LEU A 281 -24.86 -6.65 7.57
CA LEU A 281 -25.11 -7.28 6.27
C LEU A 281 -24.42 -8.64 6.10
N LEU A 282 -23.27 -8.82 6.77
CA LEU A 282 -22.51 -10.07 6.74
C LEU A 282 -23.09 -11.12 7.68
N ARG A 283 -23.72 -10.69 8.79
CA ARG A 283 -24.30 -11.55 9.83
C ARG A 283 -25.69 -12.07 9.47
N ASP A 284 -26.52 -11.26 8.81
CA ASP A 284 -27.91 -11.60 8.46
C ASP A 284 -28.06 -12.68 7.37
N GLY A 285 -26.95 -13.09 6.74
CA GLY A 285 -26.91 -14.17 5.74
C GLY A 285 -26.69 -15.58 6.31
N GLN A 286 -26.70 -15.76 7.64
CA GLN A 286 -26.56 -17.07 8.30
C GLN A 286 -27.92 -17.70 8.73
N GLY A 287 -29.03 -17.22 8.17
CA GLY A 287 -30.38 -17.76 8.38
C GLY A 287 -30.85 -18.72 7.30
#